data_AF-A0A6I3BCH4-F1
#
_entry.id   AF-A0A6I3BCH4-F1
#
_cell.length_a   1.000
_cell.length_b   1.000
_cell.length_c   1.000
_cell.angle_alpha   90.00
_cell.angle_beta   90.00
_cell.angle_gamma   90.00
#
_symmetry.space_group_name_H-M   'P 1'
#
loop_
_entity.id
_entity.type
_entity.pdbx_description
1 polymer ?
#
loop_
_entity_poly.entity_id
_entity_poly.type
_entity_poly.pdbx_seq_one_letter_code
_entity_poly.pdbx_strand_id
1 'polypeptide(L)'
;MNHLDEVLVRAGFNTARDDSQGDQYLWLLVKQATSDELAARIVLQRILPPLLAIARRRGRIVEGGIDTAIADVLPSAWGVIRKYPWHRRPIKVAANLVRDSEYFAFVHGNRSKRYKVIPMDPFIWSEFLVAPEEQFEEEVSLDKLIAVALDQGIDPKHIDILRAVAAGDNAATIAA
;
A
#
# COMPACT_ATOMS: atom_id res chain seq x y z
N MET A 1 28.26 -31.85 -2.96
CA MET A 1 27.62 -30.65 -2.39
C MET A 1 27.51 -29.64 -3.53
N ASN A 2 26.30 -29.20 -3.89
CA ASN A 2 26.10 -28.30 -5.03
C ASN A 2 26.42 -26.86 -4.62
N HIS A 3 26.73 -25.97 -5.58
CA HIS A 3 27.01 -24.55 -5.32
C HIS A 3 25.87 -23.84 -4.57
N LEU A 4 24.62 -24.25 -4.80
CA LEU A 4 23.47 -23.72 -4.06
C LEU A 4 23.51 -24.09 -2.57
N ASP A 5 23.83 -25.35 -2.25
CA ASP A 5 23.87 -25.82 -0.86
C ASP A 5 24.94 -25.06 -0.07
N GLU A 6 26.08 -24.77 -0.71
CA GLU A 6 27.16 -23.98 -0.12
C GLU A 6 26.71 -22.56 0.20
N VAL A 7 25.97 -21.91 -0.71
CA VAL A 7 25.41 -20.57 -0.48
C VAL A 7 24.36 -20.58 0.63
N LEU A 8 23.50 -21.60 0.67
CA LEU A 8 22.49 -21.74 1.73
C LEU A 8 23.14 -21.92 3.11
N VAL A 9 24.14 -22.80 3.22
CA VAL A 9 24.89 -22.99 4.48
C VAL A 9 25.59 -21.70 4.90
N ARG A 10 26.24 -20.98 3.96
CA ARG A 10 26.83 -19.66 4.24
C ARG A 10 25.81 -18.62 4.69
N ALA A 11 24.55 -18.72 4.25
CA ALA A 11 23.44 -17.86 4.68
C ALA A 11 22.78 -18.31 6.00
N GLY A 12 23.44 -19.20 6.75
CA GLY A 12 22.97 -19.72 8.04
C GLY A 12 21.82 -20.73 7.92
N PHE A 13 21.73 -21.46 6.81
CA PHE A 13 20.77 -22.55 6.70
C PHE A 13 21.24 -23.74 7.55
N ASN A 14 20.35 -24.23 8.42
CA ASN A 14 20.62 -25.34 9.34
C ASN A 14 21.82 -25.10 10.29
N THR A 15 22.11 -23.84 10.59
CA THR A 15 23.10 -23.43 11.59
C THR A 15 22.44 -23.01 12.91
N ALA A 16 23.26 -22.65 13.91
CA ALA A 16 22.77 -22.16 15.20
C ALA A 16 21.94 -20.88 15.04
N ARG A 17 21.00 -20.65 15.96
CA ARG A 17 20.08 -19.50 15.91
C ARG A 17 20.78 -18.13 16.01
N ASP A 18 21.96 -18.10 16.60
CA ASP A 18 22.79 -16.95 16.86
C ASP A 18 24.00 -16.85 15.91
N ASP A 19 23.98 -17.58 14.80
CA ASP A 19 24.96 -17.50 13.72
C ASP A 19 24.96 -16.12 13.05
N SER A 20 25.73 -15.20 13.65
CA SER A 20 25.90 -13.83 13.18
C SER A 20 26.54 -13.73 11.79
N GLN A 21 27.44 -14.66 11.46
CA GLN A 21 28.10 -14.70 10.16
C GLN A 21 27.11 -15.12 9.07
N GLY A 22 26.30 -16.15 9.35
CA GLY A 22 25.23 -16.59 8.47
C GLY A 22 24.18 -15.49 8.22
N ASP A 23 23.79 -14.77 9.27
CA ASP A 23 22.83 -13.66 9.15
C ASP A 23 23.43 -12.46 8.38
N GLN A 24 24.72 -12.17 8.55
CA GLN A 24 25.41 -11.12 7.79
C GLN A 24 25.55 -11.48 6.31
N TYR A 25 25.84 -12.75 5.99
CA TYR A 25 25.85 -13.22 4.61
C TYR A 25 24.45 -13.15 3.99
N LEU A 26 23.42 -13.54 4.74
CA LEU A 26 22.03 -13.38 4.31
C LEU A 26 21.66 -11.91 4.05
N TRP A 27 22.15 -10.97 4.86
CA TRP A 27 21.96 -9.53 4.63
C TRP A 27 22.53 -9.09 3.27
N LEU A 28 23.71 -9.57 2.88
CA LEU A 28 24.29 -9.30 1.55
C LEU A 28 23.41 -9.85 0.43
N LEU A 29 22.90 -11.08 0.58
CA LEU A 29 21.98 -11.68 -0.38
C LEU A 29 20.67 -10.87 -0.50
N VAL A 30 20.11 -10.39 0.61
CA VAL A 30 18.88 -9.59 0.60
C VAL A 30 19.10 -8.22 -0.05
N LYS A 31 20.26 -7.60 0.17
CA LYS A 31 20.64 -6.38 -0.54
C LYS A 31 20.61 -6.61 -2.06
N GLN A 32 21.22 -7.69 -2.53
CA GLN A 32 21.24 -8.07 -3.94
C GLN A 32 19.85 -8.45 -4.48
N ALA A 33 19.05 -9.14 -3.68
CA ALA A 33 17.69 -9.59 -4.01
C ALA A 33 16.71 -8.45 -4.36
N THR A 34 17.05 -7.19 -4.08
CA THR A 34 16.25 -6.04 -4.51
C THR A 34 16.09 -6.04 -6.04
N SER A 35 17.19 -6.26 -6.77
CA SER A 35 17.24 -6.24 -8.24
C SER A 35 17.53 -7.61 -8.87
N ASP A 36 18.08 -8.55 -8.12
CA ASP A 36 18.50 -9.87 -8.62
C ASP A 36 17.51 -10.97 -8.21
N GLU A 37 16.94 -11.63 -9.22
CA GLU A 37 15.96 -12.67 -9.00
C GLU A 37 16.56 -13.95 -8.39
N LEU A 38 17.78 -14.33 -8.78
CA LEU A 38 18.44 -15.53 -8.25
C LEU A 38 18.72 -15.34 -6.77
N ALA A 39 19.23 -14.17 -6.36
CA ALA A 39 19.44 -13.85 -4.95
C ALA A 39 18.12 -13.92 -4.17
N ALA A 40 17.01 -13.40 -4.73
CA ALA A 40 15.69 -13.48 -4.09
C ALA A 40 15.22 -14.94 -3.90
N ARG A 41 15.43 -15.81 -4.89
CA ARG A 41 15.11 -17.25 -4.79
C ARG A 41 15.94 -17.95 -3.73
N ILE A 42 17.24 -17.66 -3.65
CA ILE A 42 18.13 -18.22 -2.63
C ILE A 42 17.67 -17.80 -1.23
N VAL A 43 17.36 -16.51 -1.03
CA VAL A 43 16.81 -16.00 0.24
C VAL A 43 15.50 -16.72 0.59
N LEU A 44 14.59 -16.87 -0.37
CA LEU A 44 13.32 -17.56 -0.17
C LEU A 44 13.53 -19.02 0.26
N GLN A 45 14.40 -19.76 -0.44
CA GLN A 45 14.74 -21.14 -0.08
C GLN A 45 15.32 -21.23 1.33
N ARG A 46 16.20 -20.29 1.70
CA ARG A 46 16.79 -20.20 3.03
C ARG A 46 15.74 -20.01 4.12
N ILE A 47 14.70 -19.19 3.89
CA ILE A 47 13.64 -18.95 4.87
C ILE A 47 12.43 -19.88 4.72
N LEU A 48 12.44 -20.81 3.74
CA LEU A 48 11.31 -21.67 3.45
C LEU A 48 10.89 -22.55 4.64
N PRO A 49 11.80 -23.21 5.39
CA PRO A 49 11.40 -24.04 6.53
C PRO A 49 10.59 -23.30 7.60
N PRO A 50 11.02 -22.12 8.11
CA PRO A 50 10.20 -21.37 9.05
C PRO A 50 8.90 -20.81 8.44
N LEU A 51 8.85 -20.47 7.15
CA LEU A 51 7.60 -20.07 6.49
C LEU A 51 6.58 -21.22 6.46
N LEU A 52 7.02 -22.45 6.14
CA LEU A 52 6.15 -23.63 6.17
C LEU A 52 5.66 -23.95 7.59
N ALA A 53 6.49 -23.74 8.62
CA ALA A 53 6.05 -23.88 10.00
C ALA A 53 4.93 -22.87 10.37
N ILE A 54 5.02 -21.64 9.87
CA ILE A 54 3.97 -20.63 10.03
C ILE A 54 2.71 -21.00 9.26
N ALA A 55 2.83 -21.43 8.01
CA ALA A 55 1.68 -21.85 7.20
C ALA A 55 0.92 -23.00 7.86
N ARG A 56 1.63 -24.02 8.39
CA ARG A 56 1.00 -25.11 9.17
C ARG A 56 0.27 -24.60 10.41
N ARG A 57 0.82 -23.62 11.12
CA ARG A 57 0.17 -23.02 12.30
C ARG A 57 -1.06 -22.23 11.90
N ARG A 58 -0.97 -21.40 10.86
CA ARG A 58 -2.04 -20.51 10.38
C ARG A 58 -3.14 -21.25 9.65
N GLY A 59 -2.83 -22.33 8.94
CA GLY A 59 -3.78 -23.19 8.25
C GLY A 59 -4.76 -23.91 9.18
N ARG A 60 -4.58 -23.87 10.50
CA ARG A 60 -5.60 -24.31 11.47
C ARG A 60 -6.75 -23.31 11.64
N ILE A 61 -6.58 -22.07 11.17
CA ILE A 61 -7.48 -20.94 11.42
C ILE A 61 -7.90 -20.28 10.10
N VAL A 62 -7.04 -20.30 9.07
CA VAL A 62 -7.34 -19.77 7.73
C VAL A 62 -8.28 -20.71 6.98
N GLU A 63 -9.29 -20.14 6.32
CA GLU A 63 -10.22 -20.86 5.46
C GLU A 63 -9.49 -21.48 4.26
N GLY A 64 -9.78 -22.74 3.94
CA GLY A 64 -9.02 -23.52 2.96
C GLY A 64 -7.72 -24.14 3.50
N GLY A 65 -7.41 -23.95 4.78
CA GLY A 65 -6.45 -24.77 5.49
C GLY A 65 -4.98 -24.43 5.21
N ILE A 66 -4.12 -25.46 5.25
CA ILE A 66 -2.66 -25.30 5.11
C ILE A 66 -2.27 -24.89 3.70
N ASP A 67 -2.94 -25.42 2.67
CA ASP A 67 -2.60 -25.14 1.28
C ASP A 67 -2.85 -23.66 0.94
N THR A 68 -3.98 -23.10 1.37
CA THR A 68 -4.25 -21.66 1.27
C THR A 68 -3.21 -20.84 2.04
N ALA A 69 -2.87 -21.25 3.28
CA ALA A 69 -1.86 -20.54 4.06
C ALA A 69 -0.47 -20.56 3.40
N ILE A 70 -0.10 -21.64 2.69
CA ILE A 70 1.13 -21.68 1.89
C ILE A 70 1.01 -20.72 0.69
N ALA A 71 -0.11 -20.77 -0.03
CA ALA A 71 -0.38 -19.90 -1.17
C ALA A 71 -0.37 -18.41 -0.82
N ASP A 72 -0.70 -18.04 0.42
CA ASP A 72 -0.68 -16.65 0.88
C ASP A 72 0.71 -16.20 1.36
N VAL A 73 1.43 -17.07 2.10
CA VAL A 73 2.69 -16.68 2.74
C VAL A 73 3.85 -16.61 1.76
N LEU A 74 3.89 -17.46 0.72
CA LEU A 74 5.00 -17.48 -0.23
C LEU A 74 5.07 -16.22 -1.11
N PRO A 75 3.97 -15.73 -1.73
CA PRO A 75 3.98 -14.46 -2.45
C PRO A 75 4.28 -13.26 -1.53
N SER A 76 3.75 -13.29 -0.30
CA SER A 76 4.05 -12.26 0.71
C SER A 76 5.55 -12.23 1.04
N ALA A 77 6.17 -13.39 1.24
CA ALA A 77 7.61 -13.50 1.47
C ALA A 77 8.44 -12.98 0.30
N TRP A 78 8.05 -13.32 -0.94
CA TRP A 78 8.70 -12.77 -2.12
C TRP A 78 8.65 -11.23 -2.13
N GLY A 79 7.47 -10.64 -1.92
CA GLY A 79 7.31 -9.19 -1.85
C GLY A 79 8.15 -8.54 -0.75
N VAL A 80 8.20 -9.17 0.43
CA VAL A 80 9.03 -8.73 1.57
C VAL A 80 10.51 -8.77 1.22
N ILE A 81 11.00 -9.85 0.62
CA ILE A 81 12.41 -9.99 0.20
C ILE A 81 12.79 -8.88 -0.77
N ARG A 82 11.97 -8.64 -1.80
CA ARG A 82 12.24 -7.65 -2.85
C ARG A 82 12.24 -6.20 -2.35
N LYS A 83 11.51 -5.92 -1.26
CA LYS A 83 11.33 -4.57 -0.71
C LYS A 83 11.95 -4.41 0.69
N TYR A 84 12.79 -5.35 1.11
CA TYR A 84 13.33 -5.35 2.46
C TYR A 84 14.22 -4.11 2.68
N PRO A 85 14.00 -3.31 3.74
CA PRO A 85 14.77 -2.10 4.00
C PRO A 85 16.13 -2.44 4.63
N TRP A 86 17.00 -3.09 3.86
CA TRP A 86 18.29 -3.65 4.29
C TRP A 86 19.22 -2.62 4.93
N HIS A 87 19.13 -1.36 4.52
CA HIS A 87 19.93 -0.25 5.09
C HIS A 87 19.52 0.13 6.52
N ARG A 88 18.27 -0.16 6.94
CA ARG A 88 17.75 0.14 8.29
C ARG A 88 17.72 -1.09 9.21
N ARG A 89 17.75 -2.30 8.66
CA ARG A 89 17.60 -3.55 9.42
C ARG A 89 18.70 -4.57 9.06
N PRO A 90 19.96 -4.29 9.44
CA PRO A 90 21.10 -5.11 9.02
C PRO A 90 21.27 -6.42 9.80
N ILE A 91 20.52 -6.60 10.90
CA ILE A 91 20.63 -7.76 11.79
C ILE A 91 19.30 -8.48 11.94
N LYS A 92 19.36 -9.76 12.35
CA LYS A 92 18.22 -10.67 12.51
C LYS A 92 17.39 -10.74 11.23
N VAL A 93 18.07 -10.70 10.08
CA VAL A 93 17.47 -10.58 8.75
C VAL A 93 16.48 -11.71 8.52
N ALA A 94 16.89 -12.93 8.83
CA ALA A 94 16.08 -14.12 8.82
C ALA A 94 14.73 -13.97 9.54
N ALA A 95 14.79 -13.57 10.81
CA ALA A 95 13.62 -13.47 11.68
C ALA A 95 12.70 -12.32 11.23
N ASN A 96 13.28 -11.20 10.79
CA ASN A 96 12.53 -10.06 10.29
C ASN A 96 11.78 -10.40 9.00
N LEU A 97 12.44 -11.06 8.03
CA LEU A 97 11.81 -11.50 6.80
C LEU A 97 10.62 -12.41 7.09
N VAL A 98 10.81 -13.44 7.92
CA VAL A 98 9.75 -14.38 8.31
C VAL A 98 8.59 -13.68 9.02
N ARG A 99 8.89 -12.78 9.97
CA ARG A 99 7.89 -12.00 10.72
C ARG A 99 7.08 -11.08 9.81
N ASP A 100 7.75 -10.35 8.93
CA ASP A 100 7.11 -9.42 8.00
C ASP A 100 6.25 -10.20 6.99
N SER A 101 6.73 -11.36 6.52
CA SER A 101 5.99 -12.24 5.62
C SER A 101 4.69 -12.74 6.26
N GLU A 102 4.75 -13.18 7.52
CA GLU A 102 3.56 -13.58 8.28
C GLU A 102 2.59 -12.40 8.49
N TYR A 103 3.13 -11.22 8.81
CA TYR A 103 2.32 -10.04 9.03
C TYR A 103 1.55 -9.66 7.76
N PHE A 104 2.22 -9.58 6.60
CA PHE A 104 1.55 -9.22 5.35
C PHE A 104 0.55 -10.27 4.88
N ALA A 105 0.86 -11.55 5.05
CA ALA A 105 -0.04 -12.63 4.64
C ALA A 105 -1.32 -12.70 5.50
N PHE A 106 -1.23 -12.55 6.82
CA PHE A 106 -2.34 -12.93 7.71
C PHE A 106 -2.84 -11.83 8.66
N VAL A 107 -2.13 -10.71 8.78
CA VAL A 107 -2.46 -9.66 9.76
C VAL A 107 -2.78 -8.33 9.09
N HIS A 108 -2.03 -7.94 8.06
CA HIS A 108 -2.15 -6.63 7.42
C HIS A 108 -3.57 -6.38 6.88
N GLY A 109 -4.14 -7.34 6.14
CA GLY A 109 -5.50 -7.24 5.59
C GLY A 109 -6.62 -7.20 6.64
N ASN A 110 -6.40 -7.71 7.85
CA ASN A 110 -7.36 -7.59 8.95
C ASN A 110 -7.24 -6.25 9.71
N ARG A 111 -6.10 -5.55 9.60
CA ARG A 111 -5.85 -4.26 10.26
C ARG A 111 -6.14 -3.06 9.35
N SER A 112 -5.91 -3.20 8.05
CA SER A 112 -6.40 -2.24 7.06
C SER A 112 -7.92 -2.35 7.03
N LYS A 113 -8.64 -1.25 7.27
CA LYS A 113 -10.13 -1.22 7.29
C LYS A 113 -10.67 -1.98 6.07
N ARG A 114 -11.26 -3.16 6.28
CA ARG A 114 -11.89 -3.95 5.22
C ARG A 114 -13.06 -3.15 4.66
N TYR A 115 -12.93 -2.62 3.46
CA TYR A 115 -14.10 -2.26 2.67
C TYR A 115 -14.51 -3.52 1.90
N LYS A 116 -15.72 -4.01 2.13
CA LYS A 116 -16.29 -5.09 1.34
C LYS A 116 -16.83 -4.44 0.07
N VAL A 117 -16.16 -4.63 -1.06
CA VAL A 117 -16.73 -4.26 -2.35
C VAL A 117 -17.82 -5.26 -2.66
N ILE A 118 -19.07 -4.81 -2.59
CA ILE A 118 -20.22 -5.59 -3.04
C ILE A 118 -20.48 -5.14 -4.48
N PRO A 119 -20.22 -6.00 -5.49
CA PRO A 119 -20.67 -5.72 -6.84
C PRO A 119 -22.20 -5.68 -6.78
N MET A 120 -22.75 -4.51 -7.06
CA MET A 120 -24.17 -4.25 -6.99
C MET A 120 -24.56 -3.66 -8.34
N ASP A 121 -25.72 -4.07 -8.82
CA ASP A 121 -26.25 -3.60 -10.10
C ASP A 121 -26.34 -2.06 -10.09
N PRO A 122 -25.93 -1.38 -11.19
CA PRO A 122 -26.00 0.08 -11.28
C PRO A 122 -27.38 0.65 -10.95
N PHE A 123 -28.45 -0.11 -11.23
CA PHE A 123 -29.82 0.26 -10.92
C PHE A 123 -30.09 0.25 -9.40
N ILE A 124 -29.65 -0.78 -8.69
CA ILE A 124 -29.77 -0.87 -7.22
C ILE A 124 -28.90 0.19 -6.53
N TRP A 125 -27.74 0.52 -7.10
CA TRP A 125 -26.91 1.64 -6.66
C TRP A 125 -27.65 2.98 -6.73
N SER A 126 -28.42 3.21 -7.80
CA SER A 126 -29.19 4.45 -7.97
C SER A 126 -30.35 4.61 -6.98
N GLU A 127 -30.86 3.51 -6.45
CA GLU A 127 -31.95 3.50 -5.45
C GLU A 127 -31.43 3.76 -4.02
N PHE A 128 -30.17 3.40 -3.74
CA PHE A 128 -29.51 3.63 -2.45
C PHE A 128 -28.83 4.99 -2.32
N LEU A 129 -28.51 5.63 -3.43
CA LEU A 129 -28.26 7.06 -3.43
C LEU A 129 -29.59 7.70 -3.04
N VAL A 130 -29.69 8.19 -1.81
CA VAL A 130 -30.61 9.30 -1.53
C VAL A 130 -30.26 10.31 -2.61
N ALA A 131 -31.11 10.42 -3.63
CA ALA A 131 -31.03 11.52 -4.58
C ALA A 131 -30.84 12.73 -3.67
N PRO A 132 -29.78 13.55 -3.86
CA PRO A 132 -29.68 14.77 -3.08
C PRO A 132 -31.08 15.37 -3.15
N GLU A 133 -31.72 15.58 -1.99
CA GLU A 133 -33.02 16.26 -1.97
C GLU A 133 -32.85 17.38 -2.98
N GLU A 134 -33.72 17.44 -3.99
CA GLU A 134 -33.70 18.53 -4.95
C GLU A 134 -33.93 19.80 -4.13
N GLN A 135 -32.87 20.29 -3.52
CA GLN A 135 -32.68 21.67 -3.21
C GLN A 135 -32.73 22.26 -4.59
N PHE A 136 -33.91 22.75 -4.94
CA PHE A 136 -34.04 23.83 -5.89
C PHE A 136 -33.12 24.94 -5.38
N GLU A 137 -31.82 24.82 -5.66
CA GLU A 137 -30.96 25.97 -5.81
C GLU A 137 -31.58 26.69 -7.01
N GLU A 138 -32.47 27.64 -6.70
CA GLU A 138 -32.77 28.72 -7.62
C GLU A 138 -31.45 29.10 -8.28
N GLU A 139 -31.35 28.95 -9.59
CA GLU A 139 -30.15 29.29 -10.33
C GLU A 139 -29.94 30.79 -10.16
N VAL A 140 -29.23 31.18 -9.10
CA VAL A 140 -29.04 32.59 -8.75
C VAL A 140 -28.04 33.12 -9.76
N SER A 141 -28.57 33.73 -10.83
CA SER A 141 -27.77 34.40 -11.84
C SER A 141 -26.76 35.32 -11.17
N LEU A 142 -25.50 35.25 -11.64
CA LEU A 142 -24.40 36.08 -11.17
C LEU A 142 -24.76 37.57 -11.15
N ASP A 143 -25.60 38.03 -12.09
CA ASP A 143 -26.06 39.41 -12.15
C ASP A 143 -26.96 39.79 -10.96
N LYS A 144 -27.78 38.85 -10.45
CA LYS A 144 -28.57 39.07 -9.22
C LYS A 144 -27.66 39.17 -8.00
N LEU A 145 -26.62 38.33 -7.90
CA LEU A 145 -25.66 38.39 -6.79
C LEU A 145 -24.85 39.69 -6.82
N ILE A 146 -24.45 40.16 -8.00
CA ILE A 146 -23.75 41.43 -8.17
C ILE A 146 -24.64 42.62 -7.80
N ALA A 147 -25.92 42.59 -8.17
CA ALA A 147 -26.87 43.64 -7.78
C ALA A 147 -27.04 43.73 -6.25
N VAL A 148 -27.13 42.58 -5.56
CA VAL A 148 -27.20 42.53 -4.09
C VAL A 148 -25.90 43.03 -3.45
N ALA A 149 -24.74 42.66 -4.00
CA ALA A 149 -23.44 43.12 -3.53
C ALA A 149 -23.29 44.65 -3.59
N LEU A 150 -23.74 45.27 -4.69
CA LEU A 150 -23.75 46.73 -4.84
C LEU A 150 -24.69 47.40 -3.83
N ASP A 151 -25.89 46.85 -3.64
CA ASP A 151 -26.87 47.38 -2.67
C ASP A 151 -26.35 47.30 -1.23
N GLN A 152 -25.54 46.28 -0.92
CA GLN A 152 -24.85 46.14 0.37
C GLN A 152 -23.59 47.03 0.48
N GLY A 153 -23.30 47.86 -0.52
CA GLY A 153 -22.23 48.86 -0.47
C GLY A 153 -20.84 48.31 -0.75
N ILE A 154 -20.72 47.15 -1.40
CA ILE A 154 -19.43 46.64 -1.87
C ILE A 154 -18.89 47.59 -2.94
N ASP A 155 -17.62 47.98 -2.80
CA ASP A 155 -16.96 48.88 -3.75
C ASP A 155 -17.02 48.27 -5.17
N PRO A 156 -17.53 49.00 -6.17
CA PRO A 156 -17.62 48.54 -7.55
C PRO A 156 -16.30 47.98 -8.11
N LYS A 157 -15.15 48.47 -7.63
CA LYS A 157 -13.83 47.97 -8.05
C LYS A 157 -13.61 46.49 -7.73
N HIS A 158 -14.19 45.99 -6.63
CA HIS A 158 -14.09 44.56 -6.28
C HIS A 158 -14.97 43.71 -7.19
N ILE A 159 -16.08 44.26 -7.68
CA ILE A 159 -17.00 43.58 -8.60
C ILE A 159 -16.38 43.47 -9.99
N ASP A 160 -15.68 44.51 -10.44
CA ASP A 160 -14.98 44.51 -11.73
C ASP A 160 -13.89 43.44 -11.77
N ILE A 161 -13.16 43.24 -10.66
CA ILE A 161 -12.19 42.16 -10.52
C ILE A 161 -12.88 40.79 -10.63
N LEU A 162 -14.01 40.59 -9.96
CA LEU A 162 -14.77 39.33 -10.03
C LEU A 162 -15.29 39.05 -11.45
N ARG A 163 -15.73 40.08 -12.17
CA ARG A 163 -16.16 39.96 -13.58
C ARG A 163 -14.99 39.60 -14.50
N ALA A 164 -13.82 40.22 -14.32
CA ALA A 164 -12.61 39.91 -15.11
C ALA A 164 -12.14 38.46 -14.88
N VAL A 165 -12.14 37.99 -13.62
CA VAL A 165 -11.82 36.59 -13.30
C VAL A 165 -12.84 35.62 -13.93
N ALA A 166 -14.14 35.94 -13.88
CA ALA A 166 -15.18 35.11 -14.49
C ALA A 166 -15.07 35.06 -16.03
N ALA A 167 -14.56 36.12 -16.67
CA ALA A 167 -14.27 36.16 -18.10
C ALA A 167 -12.99 35.38 -18.49
N GLY A 168 -12.22 34.89 -17.50
CA GLY A 168 -11.01 34.10 -17.71
C GLY A 168 -9.71 34.92 -17.69
N ASP A 169 -9.77 36.20 -17.30
CA ASP A 169 -8.57 37.01 -17.17
C ASP A 169 -7.75 36.60 -15.94
N ASN A 170 -6.43 36.62 -16.09
CA ASN A 170 -5.51 36.29 -15.02
C ASN A 170 -5.11 37.54 -14.22
N ALA A 171 -4.55 37.32 -13.03
CA ALA A 171 -4.20 38.39 -12.09
C ALA A 171 -3.19 39.41 -12.66
N ALA A 172 -2.38 39.03 -13.65
CA ALA A 172 -1.43 39.96 -14.28
C ALA A 172 -2.12 40.95 -15.23
N THR A 173 -3.18 40.50 -15.93
CA THR A 173 -4.02 41.36 -16.78
C THR A 173 -4.87 42.31 -15.95
N ILE A 174 -5.37 41.86 -14.79
CA ILE A 174 -6.25 42.64 -13.92
C ILE A 174 -5.50 43.77 -13.18
N ALA A 175 -4.19 43.62 -12.99
CA ALA A 175 -3.35 44.57 -12.24
C ALA A 175 -2.61 45.60 -13.12
N ALA A 176 -2.73 45.51 -14.45
CA ALA A 176 -2.10 46.41 -15.42
C ALA A 176 -2.94 47.67 -15.66
#